data_AF-A0AB34WZ02-F1
#
_entry.id   AF-A0AB34WZ02-F1
#
_cell.length_a   1.000
_cell.length_b   1.000
_cell.length_c   1.000
_cell.angle_alpha   90.00
_cell.angle_beta   90.00
_cell.angle_gamma   90.00
#
_symmetry.space_group_name_H-M   'P 1'
#
loop_
_entity.id
_entity.type
_entity.pdbx_description
1 polymer ?
#
loop_
_entity_poly.entity_id
_entity_poly.type
_entity_poly.pdbx_seq_one_letter_code
_entity_poly.pdbx_strand_id
1 'polypeptide(L)'
;MYYRWIPLFSSLALTGLIGGLWGYAWESTASTPTWVPASVLVLAFLFAAIGIVFASKTTASQAAKITYLTGTMLFLAGFASFYVFSQPTTINIFGFIAVTAGLIVANLAAGYLYRDGSRQK
;
A
#
# COMPACT_ATOMS: atom_id res chain seq x y z
N MET A 1 12.37 16.98 11.12
CA MET A 1 12.63 16.67 9.69
C MET A 1 12.83 15.18 9.36
N TYR A 2 13.07 14.29 10.33
CA TYR A 2 13.40 12.87 10.05
C TYR A 2 12.23 12.04 9.48
N TYR A 3 10.99 12.41 9.80
CA TYR A 3 9.81 11.60 9.51
C TYR A 3 9.22 11.75 8.09
N ARG A 4 9.70 12.71 7.29
CA ARG A 4 9.06 13.03 5.99
C ARG A 4 9.21 11.94 4.93
N TRP A 5 10.23 11.09 5.07
CA TRP A 5 10.52 10.02 4.12
C TRP A 5 9.72 8.76 4.40
N ILE A 6 9.19 8.63 5.61
CA ILE A 6 8.54 7.40 6.07
C ILE A 6 7.28 7.08 5.27
N PRO A 7 6.38 8.04 4.93
CA PRO A 7 5.23 7.75 4.07
C PRO A 7 5.63 7.22 2.69
N LEU A 8 6.71 7.76 2.13
CA LEU A 8 7.26 7.35 0.83
C LEU A 8 7.86 5.94 0.92
N PHE A 9 8.75 5.71 1.89
CA PHE A 9 9.35 4.39 2.10
C PHE A 9 8.28 3.33 2.33
N SER A 10 7.28 3.63 3.15
CA SER A 10 6.16 2.74 3.43
C SER A 10 5.34 2.41 2.18
N SER A 11 5.05 3.40 1.34
CA SER A 11 4.28 3.21 0.10
C SER A 11 5.07 2.40 -0.94
N LEU A 12 6.38 2.63 -1.03
CA LEU A 12 7.28 1.86 -1.89
C LEU A 12 7.44 0.42 -1.38
N ALA A 13 7.51 0.20 -0.07
CA ALA A 13 7.55 -1.13 0.53
C ALA A 13 6.27 -1.91 0.23
N LEU A 14 5.10 -1.28 0.32
CA LEU A 14 3.83 -1.88 -0.12
C LEU A 14 3.84 -2.22 -1.60
N THR A 15 4.35 -1.32 -2.45
CA THR A 15 4.45 -1.56 -3.89
C THR A 15 5.37 -2.75 -4.19
N GLY A 16 6.53 -2.82 -3.53
CA GLY A 16 7.47 -3.93 -3.65
C GLY A 16 6.90 -5.25 -3.14
N LEU A 17 6.17 -5.22 -2.02
CA LEU A 17 5.48 -6.40 -1.48
C LEU A 17 4.46 -6.95 -2.47
N ILE A 18 3.63 -6.09 -3.07
CA ILE A 18 2.62 -6.50 -4.05
C ILE A 18 3.27 -7.00 -5.34
N GLY A 19 4.27 -6.28 -5.86
CA GLY A 19 5.02 -6.72 -7.04
C GLY A 19 5.71 -8.07 -6.83
N GLY A 20 6.30 -8.28 -5.65
CA GLY A 20 6.92 -9.55 -5.26
C GLY A 20 5.91 -10.70 -5.13
N LEU A 21 4.73 -10.45 -4.54
CA LEU A 21 3.66 -11.44 -4.46
C LEU A 21 3.13 -11.84 -5.84
N TRP A 22 3.00 -10.87 -6.74
CA TRP A 22 2.55 -11.09 -8.10
C TRP A 22 3.57 -11.87 -8.91
N GLY A 23 4.85 -11.50 -8.83
CA GLY A 23 5.93 -12.27 -9.44
C GLY A 23 6.00 -13.69 -8.89
N TYR A 24 5.88 -13.86 -7.57
CA TYR A 24 5.82 -15.18 -6.95
C TYR A 24 4.62 -16.00 -7.43
N ALA A 25 3.43 -15.40 -7.49
CA ALA A 25 2.22 -16.07 -7.96
C ALA A 25 2.29 -16.45 -9.45
N TRP A 26 3.04 -15.68 -10.26
CA TRP A 26 3.26 -15.98 -11.67
C TRP A 26 4.20 -17.18 -11.88
N GLU A 27 5.28 -17.25 -11.09
CA GLU A 27 6.33 -18.28 -11.24
C GLU A 27 6.05 -19.56 -10.44
N SER A 28 5.27 -19.47 -9.34
CA SER A 28 5.10 -20.58 -8.41
C SER A 28 3.94 -21.49 -8.79
N THR A 29 4.24 -22.77 -9.03
CA THR A 29 3.26 -23.87 -9.09
C THR A 29 3.09 -24.59 -7.74
N ALA A 30 3.87 -24.19 -6.73
CA ALA A 30 3.86 -24.83 -5.41
C ALA A 30 2.72 -24.32 -4.55
N SER A 31 2.12 -25.22 -3.76
CA SER A 31 1.12 -24.86 -2.76
C SER A 31 1.74 -23.96 -1.68
N THR A 32 1.24 -22.74 -1.55
CA THR A 32 1.69 -21.80 -0.53
C THR A 32 1.26 -22.27 0.86
N PRO A 33 2.15 -22.31 1.87
CA PRO A 33 1.76 -22.64 3.24
C PRO A 33 0.65 -21.73 3.76
N THR A 34 -0.26 -22.29 4.57
CA THR A 34 -1.48 -21.61 5.03
C THR A 34 -1.23 -20.35 5.88
N TRP A 35 -0.04 -20.23 6.50
CA TRP A 35 0.35 -19.07 7.30
C TRP A 35 0.88 -17.89 6.47
N VAL A 36 1.31 -18.12 5.22
CA VAL A 36 1.91 -17.08 4.36
C VAL A 36 0.90 -15.99 4.02
N PRO A 37 -0.34 -16.29 3.57
CA PRO A 37 -1.32 -15.24 3.27
C PRO A 37 -1.60 -14.33 4.47
N ALA A 38 -1.73 -14.91 5.67
CA ALA A 38 -1.96 -14.15 6.90
C ALA A 38 -0.77 -13.25 7.26
N SER A 39 0.46 -13.76 7.12
CA SER A 39 1.68 -12.99 7.40
C SER A 39 1.83 -11.80 6.46
N VAL A 40 1.52 -12.01 5.17
CA VAL A 40 1.52 -10.96 4.15
C VAL A 40 0.47 -9.89 4.48
N LEU A 41 -0.72 -10.30 4.91
CA LEU A 41 -1.78 -9.36 5.31
C LEU A 41 -1.34 -8.49 6.49
N VAL A 42 -0.74 -9.10 7.52
CA VAL A 42 -0.20 -8.37 8.67
C VAL A 42 0.88 -7.37 8.24
N LEU A 43 1.81 -7.76 7.36
CA LEU A 43 2.85 -6.86 6.85
C LEU A 43 2.25 -5.69 6.06
N ALA A 44 1.27 -5.96 5.19
CA ALA A 44 0.58 -4.92 4.42
C ALA A 44 -0.11 -3.90 5.34
N PHE A 45 -0.81 -4.38 6.38
CA PHE A 45 -1.42 -3.50 7.38
C PHE A 45 -0.39 -2.70 8.18
N LEU A 46 0.72 -3.33 8.58
CA LEU A 46 1.77 -2.68 9.36
C LEU A 46 2.41 -1.54 8.58
N PHE A 47 2.79 -1.78 7.31
CA PHE A 47 3.31 -0.72 6.46
C PHE A 47 2.25 0.37 6.26
N ALA A 48 1.02 0.03 5.86
CA ALA A 48 -0.03 1.03 5.68
C ALA A 48 -0.25 1.91 6.93
N ALA A 49 -0.30 1.31 8.13
CA ALA A 49 -0.46 2.03 9.39
C ALA A 49 0.71 2.96 9.67
N ILE A 50 1.95 2.49 9.51
CA ILE A 50 3.17 3.32 9.66
C ILE A 50 3.11 4.51 8.70
N GLY A 51 2.83 4.27 7.42
CA GLY A 51 2.70 5.29 6.39
C GLY A 51 1.69 6.38 6.77
N ILE A 52 0.47 5.98 7.18
CA ILE A 52 -0.61 6.89 7.56
C ILE A 52 -0.24 7.72 8.79
N VAL A 53 0.26 7.07 9.85
CA VAL A 53 0.65 7.73 11.11
C VAL A 53 1.71 8.79 10.82
N PHE A 54 2.73 8.48 10.03
CA PHE A 54 3.78 9.45 9.73
C PHE A 54 3.36 10.51 8.71
N ALA A 55 2.46 10.20 7.77
CA ALA A 55 1.90 11.20 6.84
C ALA A 55 1.15 12.30 7.60
N SER A 56 0.37 11.92 8.64
CA SER A 56 -0.36 12.89 9.48
C SER A 56 0.56 13.88 10.20
N LYS A 57 1.76 13.41 10.61
CA LYS A 57 2.78 14.18 11.32
C LYS A 57 3.62 15.09 10.43
N THR A 58 3.45 15.04 9.10
CA THR A 58 4.16 15.96 8.19
C THR A 58 3.56 17.37 8.24
N THR A 59 4.34 18.39 7.87
CA THR A 59 3.87 19.78 7.74
C THR A 59 3.29 20.09 6.35
N ALA A 60 3.23 19.08 5.48
CA ALA A 60 2.75 19.20 4.11
C ALA A 60 1.23 19.49 4.04
N SER A 61 0.77 19.85 2.84
CA SER A 61 -0.62 20.25 2.61
C SER A 61 -1.63 19.19 3.06
N GLN A 62 -2.77 19.65 3.60
CA GLN A 62 -3.85 18.76 4.04
C GLN A 62 -4.39 17.93 2.87
N ALA A 63 -4.45 18.51 1.67
CA ALA A 63 -4.82 17.81 0.45
C ALA A 63 -3.91 16.60 0.18
N ALA A 64 -2.58 16.75 0.27
CA ALA A 64 -1.65 15.65 0.06
C ALA A 64 -1.82 14.54 1.11
N LYS A 65 -2.10 14.89 2.36
CA LYS A 65 -2.37 13.90 3.43
C LYS A 65 -3.64 13.11 3.18
N ILE A 66 -4.72 13.79 2.77
CA ILE A 66 -6.00 13.16 2.43
C ILE A 66 -5.83 12.24 1.23
N THR A 67 -5.17 12.70 0.16
CA THR A 67 -4.93 11.88 -1.03
C THR A 67 -4.11 10.63 -0.70
N TYR A 68 -3.08 10.76 0.14
CA TYR A 68 -2.29 9.62 0.61
C TYR A 68 -3.17 8.62 1.38
N LEU A 69 -3.95 9.09 2.35
CA LEU A 69 -4.86 8.27 3.14
C LEU A 69 -5.87 7.54 2.25
N THR A 70 -6.51 8.25 1.32
CA THR A 70 -7.48 7.68 0.38
C THR A 70 -6.84 6.60 -0.49
N GLY A 71 -5.65 6.85 -1.04
CA GLY A 71 -4.91 5.86 -1.81
C GLY A 71 -4.57 4.61 -1.00
N THR A 72 -4.06 4.78 0.21
CA THR A 72 -3.73 3.67 1.12
C THR A 72 -4.98 2.87 1.53
N MET A 73 -6.10 3.54 1.81
CA MET A 73 -7.36 2.86 2.16
C MET A 73 -7.95 2.10 0.98
N LEU A 74 -7.91 2.68 -0.23
CA LEU A 74 -8.33 1.99 -1.45
C LEU A 74 -7.47 0.75 -1.71
N PHE A 75 -6.15 0.87 -1.51
CA PHE A 75 -5.23 -0.27 -1.55
C PHE A 75 -5.64 -1.35 -0.55
N LEU A 76 -5.84 -0.99 0.72
CA LEU A 76 -6.19 -1.97 1.78
C LEU A 76 -7.52 -2.65 1.50
N ALA A 77 -8.53 -1.91 1.04
CA ALA A 77 -9.82 -2.47 0.65
C ALA A 77 -9.68 -3.46 -0.53
N GLY A 78 -8.93 -3.06 -1.56
CA GLY A 78 -8.60 -3.92 -2.69
C GLY A 78 -7.86 -5.18 -2.24
N PHE A 79 -6.84 -5.02 -1.39
CA PHE A 79 -6.01 -6.11 -0.92
C PHE A 79 -6.79 -7.10 -0.04
N ALA A 80 -7.55 -6.61 0.93
CA ALA A 80 -8.40 -7.44 1.79
C ALA A 80 -9.47 -8.21 0.99
N SER A 81 -9.96 -7.66 -0.12
CA SER A 81 -10.96 -8.35 -0.94
C SER A 81 -10.46 -9.68 -1.53
N PHE A 82 -9.15 -9.85 -1.75
CA PHE A 82 -8.57 -11.13 -2.17
C PHE A 82 -8.63 -12.22 -1.10
N TYR A 83 -8.79 -11.84 0.17
CA TYR A 83 -8.89 -12.77 1.29
C TYR A 83 -10.34 -13.11 1.62
N VAL A 84 -11.26 -12.16 1.44
CA VAL A 84 -12.70 -12.32 1.72
C VAL A 84 -13.40 -13.11 0.60
N PHE A 85 -13.08 -12.83 -0.67
CA PHE A 85 -13.66 -13.52 -1.82
C PHE A 85 -12.72 -14.64 -2.29
N SER A 86 -12.49 -15.64 -1.43
CA SER A 86 -11.52 -16.73 -1.64
C SER A 86 -12.03 -17.84 -2.56
N GLN A 87 -12.88 -17.53 -3.56
CA GLN A 87 -13.36 -18.54 -4.50
C GLN A 87 -12.32 -18.75 -5.63
N PRO A 88 -11.80 -19.99 -5.81
CA PRO A 88 -10.67 -20.27 -6.70
C PRO A 88 -10.95 -20.04 -8.20
N THR A 89 -12.18 -19.74 -8.59
CA THR A 89 -12.59 -19.59 -10.00
C THR A 89 -12.97 -18.16 -10.38
N THR A 90 -12.99 -17.20 -9.45
CA THR A 90 -13.38 -15.81 -9.75
C THR A 90 -12.18 -14.88 -9.65
N ILE A 91 -11.66 -14.44 -10.80
CA ILE A 91 -10.63 -13.39 -10.85
C ILE A 91 -11.23 -12.13 -10.21
N ASN A 92 -10.68 -11.70 -9.07
CA ASN A 92 -11.13 -10.50 -8.38
C ASN A 92 -10.56 -9.23 -9.05
N ILE A 93 -11.14 -8.88 -10.21
CA ILE A 93 -10.72 -7.75 -11.04
C ILE A 93 -10.85 -6.42 -10.29
N PHE A 94 -11.94 -6.23 -9.53
CA PHE A 94 -12.14 -5.01 -8.75
C PHE A 94 -11.12 -4.85 -7.63
N GLY A 95 -10.77 -5.94 -6.95
CA GLY A 95 -9.69 -5.97 -5.97
C GLY A 95 -8.35 -5.58 -6.61
N PHE A 96 -8.05 -6.11 -7.79
CA PHE A 96 -6.83 -5.77 -8.52
C PHE A 96 -6.77 -4.28 -8.90
N ILE A 97 -7.86 -3.75 -9.46
CA ILE A 97 -7.94 -2.32 -9.83
C ILE A 97 -7.76 -1.45 -8.58
N ALA A 98 -8.42 -1.79 -7.47
CA ALA A 98 -8.30 -1.05 -6.22
C ALA A 98 -6.88 -1.09 -5.64
N VAL A 99 -6.19 -2.25 -5.66
CA VAL A 99 -4.77 -2.36 -5.26
C VAL A 99 -3.90 -1.45 -6.13
N THR A 100 -4.03 -1.54 -7.44
CA THR A 100 -3.18 -0.82 -8.40
C THR A 100 -3.41 0.69 -8.32
N ALA A 101 -4.66 1.14 -8.43
CA ALA A 101 -5.02 2.54 -8.35
C ALA A 101 -4.68 3.13 -6.97
N GLY A 102 -4.96 2.39 -5.89
CA GLY A 102 -4.64 2.79 -4.52
C GLY A 102 -3.13 3.02 -4.33
N LEU A 103 -2.29 2.10 -4.80
CA LEU A 103 -0.83 2.25 -4.72
C LEU A 103 -0.29 3.40 -5.58
N ILE A 104 -0.81 3.59 -6.80
CA ILE A 104 -0.41 4.72 -7.64
C ILE A 104 -0.71 6.04 -6.94
N VAL A 105 -1.94 6.20 -6.44
CA VAL A 105 -2.37 7.41 -5.72
C VAL A 105 -1.54 7.62 -4.45
N ALA A 106 -1.32 6.57 -3.65
CA ALA A 106 -0.52 6.63 -2.43
C ALA A 106 0.95 7.00 -2.73
N ASN A 107 1.56 6.40 -3.76
CA ASN A 107 2.94 6.69 -4.14
C ASN A 107 3.12 8.14 -4.61
N LEU A 108 2.22 8.62 -5.48
CA LEU A 108 2.25 10.01 -5.94
C LEU A 108 2.09 10.97 -4.77
N ALA A 109 1.08 10.76 -3.91
CA ALA A 109 0.84 11.57 -2.73
C ALA A 109 2.02 11.56 -1.76
N ALA A 110 2.66 10.40 -1.55
CA ALA A 110 3.85 10.30 -0.70
C ALA A 110 5.04 11.08 -1.28
N GLY A 111 5.22 11.06 -2.60
CA GLY A 111 6.20 11.89 -3.29
C GLY A 111 5.94 13.39 -3.09
N TYR A 112 4.68 13.82 -3.15
CA TYR A 112 4.28 15.20 -2.83
C TYR A 112 4.53 15.56 -1.37
N LEU A 113 4.12 14.70 -0.42
CA LEU A 113 4.37 14.90 1.01
C LEU A 113 5.86 15.06 1.32
N TYR A 114 6.69 14.25 0.66
CA TYR A 114 8.14 14.32 0.76
C TYR A 114 8.69 15.66 0.20
N ARG A 115 8.23 16.07 -0.99
CA ARG A 115 8.67 17.29 -1.67
C ARG A 115 8.20 18.57 -0.97
N ASP A 116 6.96 18.66 -0.55
CA ASP A 116 6.42 19.85 0.13
C ASP A 116 7.09 20.06 1.49
N GLY A 117 7.30 18.99 2.25
CA GLY A 117 8.09 19.04 3.49
C GLY A 117 9.57 19.40 3.28
N SER A 118 10.06 19.49 2.04
CA SER A 118 11.41 19.98 1.73
C SER A 118 11.46 21.49 1.44
N ARG A 119 10.34 22.07 1.02
CA ARG A 119 10.23 23.48 0.58
C ARG A 119 9.89 24.45 1.71
N GLN A 120 9.34 23.96 2.82
CA GLN A 120 9.02 24.76 4.00
C GLN A 120 10.24 24.94 4.94
N LYS A 121 11.45 25.09 4.37
CA LYS A 121 12.67 25.41 5.14
C LYS A 121 12.86 26.91 5.22
#